data_AF-A0A7C4CLS6-F1
#
_entry.id   AF-A0A7C4CLS6-F1
#
_cell.length_a   1.000
_cell.length_b   1.000
_cell.length_c   1.000
_cell.angle_alpha   90.00
_cell.angle_beta   90.00
_cell.angle_gamma   90.00
#
_symmetry.space_group_name_H-M   'P 1'
#
loop_
_entity.id
_entity.type
_entity.pdbx_description
1 polymer ?
#
loop_
_entity_poly.entity_id
_entity_poly.type
_entity_poly.pdbx_seq_one_letter_code
_entity_poly.pdbx_strand_id
1 'polypeptide(L)'
;MRSMSNSMVKNSFQERIKIEILKILSENNSPIGSTTITRELVKRGMFINERTVRNYLKSFEEEGLVQSHGKNGRSITELGLRELVNSLTYQRLDFVLTRYLSLAYSVTFTPRSGRGRVVANVTLLDKKNMDKALDVLKRLNQARLLLAPYLKIVDEEESYENIFVEKGKSAILTVCNLTIDGIFIRSGIPLILKYGGLVQFVNKTPVRFIELMSYEGTTVPPLEVFTYRNMTSIISYLNTGTGIIPANYREIPKEALDKAESILSELSSIGWKVISVIGHPEEPLLGIPVGVGRCGISIISGVTPTAALREMGLDVDVFAPHCLVKMEDMKLME
;
A
#
# COMPACT_ATOMS: atom_id res chain seq x y z
N MET A 1 -6.56 -29.18 -25.89
CA MET A 1 -5.84 -28.13 -25.13
C MET A 1 -6.69 -26.89 -24.79
N ARG A 2 -7.53 -26.34 -25.70
CA ARG A 2 -8.44 -25.20 -25.36
C ARG A 2 -9.53 -25.50 -24.31
N SER A 3 -9.98 -26.75 -24.15
CA SER A 3 -11.01 -27.11 -23.16
C SER A 3 -10.49 -27.17 -21.73
N MET A 4 -9.23 -27.57 -21.53
CA MET A 4 -8.59 -27.65 -20.20
C MET A 4 -8.22 -26.28 -19.63
N SER A 5 -7.83 -25.31 -20.48
CA SER A 5 -7.54 -23.95 -20.00
C SER A 5 -8.82 -23.21 -19.57
N ASN A 6 -9.95 -23.45 -20.24
CA ASN A 6 -11.25 -22.91 -19.84
C ASN A 6 -11.79 -23.54 -18.54
N SER A 7 -11.49 -24.81 -18.25
CA SER A 7 -11.91 -25.43 -16.99
C SER A 7 -11.08 -24.93 -15.81
N MET A 8 -9.77 -24.71 -15.98
CA MET A 8 -8.90 -24.14 -14.92
C MET A 8 -9.26 -22.69 -14.58
N VAL A 9 -9.52 -21.83 -15.58
CA VAL A 9 -9.93 -20.43 -15.35
C VAL A 9 -11.31 -20.35 -14.69
N LYS A 10 -12.25 -21.22 -15.10
CA LYS A 10 -13.59 -21.29 -14.52
C LYS A 10 -13.56 -21.79 -13.07
N ASN A 11 -12.69 -22.76 -12.76
CA ASN A 11 -12.48 -23.23 -11.38
C ASN A 11 -11.92 -22.14 -10.47
N SER A 12 -10.91 -21.38 -10.93
CA SER A 12 -10.31 -20.28 -10.16
C SER A 12 -11.30 -19.14 -9.82
N PHE A 13 -12.17 -18.77 -10.77
CA PHE A 13 -13.21 -17.77 -10.52
C PHE A 13 -14.29 -18.26 -9.54
N GLN A 14 -14.68 -19.54 -9.64
CA GLN A 14 -15.64 -20.15 -8.72
C GLN A 14 -15.10 -20.24 -7.29
N GLU A 15 -13.81 -20.56 -7.13
CA GLU A 15 -13.12 -20.54 -5.83
C GLU A 15 -13.08 -19.14 -5.22
N ARG A 16 -12.80 -18.11 -6.02
CA ARG A 16 -12.81 -16.72 -5.55
C ARG A 16 -14.18 -16.28 -5.05
N ILE A 17 -15.26 -16.66 -5.74
CA ILE A 17 -16.63 -16.37 -5.30
C ILE A 17 -16.95 -17.08 -3.98
N LYS A 18 -16.55 -18.34 -3.83
CA LYS A 18 -16.75 -19.10 -2.59
C LYS A 18 -16.12 -18.39 -1.38
N ILE A 19 -14.86 -17.98 -1.52
CA ILE A 19 -14.11 -17.27 -0.47
C ILE A 19 -14.78 -15.94 -0.13
N GLU A 20 -15.20 -15.17 -1.14
CA GLU A 20 -15.84 -13.88 -0.89
C GLU A 20 -17.20 -14.03 -0.19
N ILE A 21 -17.99 -15.06 -0.51
CA ILE A 21 -19.25 -15.35 0.19
C ILE A 21 -18.98 -15.67 1.67
N LEU A 22 -17.99 -16.51 1.97
CA LEU A 22 -17.61 -16.81 3.35
C LEU A 22 -17.11 -15.56 4.09
N LYS A 23 -16.36 -14.68 3.42
CA LYS A 23 -15.88 -13.41 3.97
C LYS A 23 -17.03 -12.44 4.29
N ILE A 24 -17.99 -12.30 3.39
CA ILE A 24 -19.20 -11.50 3.62
C ILE A 24 -19.96 -12.06 4.84
N LEU A 25 -20.07 -13.38 4.97
CA LEU A 25 -20.72 -14.01 6.12
C LEU A 25 -19.95 -13.82 7.43
N SER A 26 -18.61 -13.77 7.41
CA SER A 26 -17.80 -13.54 8.63
C SER A 26 -17.79 -12.09 9.08
N GLU A 27 -18.04 -11.14 8.18
CA GLU A 27 -18.13 -9.70 8.49
C GLU A 27 -19.50 -9.30 9.04
N ASN A 28 -20.48 -10.21 9.06
CA ASN A 28 -21.84 -9.94 9.52
C ASN A 28 -22.15 -10.70 10.81
N ASN A 29 -22.53 -9.97 11.87
CA ASN A 29 -22.87 -10.53 13.18
C ASN A 29 -24.29 -11.17 13.25
N SER A 30 -25.06 -11.08 12.18
CA SER A 30 -26.40 -11.65 12.07
C SER A 30 -26.53 -12.50 10.81
N PRO A 31 -27.43 -13.51 10.79
CA PRO A 31 -27.70 -14.28 9.58
C PRO A 31 -28.11 -13.36 8.41
N ILE A 32 -27.54 -13.61 7.22
CA ILE A 32 -27.83 -12.82 6.02
C ILE A 32 -28.28 -13.72 4.86
N GLY A 33 -29.20 -13.18 4.06
CA GLY A 33 -29.81 -13.87 2.91
C GLY A 33 -29.00 -13.74 1.62
N SER A 34 -29.34 -14.56 0.63
CA SER A 34 -28.70 -14.58 -0.69
C SER A 34 -28.79 -13.24 -1.42
N THR A 35 -29.88 -12.48 -1.23
CA THR A 35 -30.05 -11.14 -1.83
C THR A 35 -29.03 -10.14 -1.28
N THR A 36 -28.83 -10.11 0.05
CA THR A 36 -27.82 -9.25 0.70
C THR A 36 -26.42 -9.62 0.24
N ILE A 37 -26.09 -10.91 0.25
CA ILE A 37 -24.78 -11.42 -0.20
C ILE A 37 -24.54 -11.06 -1.67
N THR A 38 -25.55 -11.22 -2.53
CA THR A 38 -25.45 -10.85 -3.96
C THR A 38 -25.11 -9.37 -4.13
N ARG A 39 -25.76 -8.49 -3.36
CA ARG A 39 -25.50 -7.05 -3.40
C ARG A 39 -24.08 -6.72 -2.93
N GLU A 40 -23.60 -7.36 -1.86
CA GLU A 40 -22.23 -7.17 -1.37
C GLU A 40 -21.18 -7.69 -2.36
N LEU A 41 -21.43 -8.81 -3.05
CA LEU A 41 -20.57 -9.31 -4.12
C LEU A 41 -20.47 -8.30 -5.29
N VAL A 42 -21.60 -7.72 -5.71
CA VAL A 42 -21.63 -6.70 -6.77
C VAL A 42 -20.81 -5.47 -6.38
N LYS A 43 -20.94 -4.99 -5.12
CA LYS A 43 -20.10 -3.89 -4.60
C LYS A 43 -18.61 -4.20 -4.66
N ARG A 44 -18.24 -5.48 -4.52
CA ARG A 44 -16.86 -5.98 -4.62
C ARG A 44 -16.42 -6.32 -6.05
N GLY A 45 -17.19 -5.89 -7.06
CA GLY A 45 -16.90 -6.10 -8.48
C GLY A 45 -17.22 -7.51 -8.99
N MET A 46 -17.98 -8.32 -8.24
CA MET A 46 -18.38 -9.68 -8.63
C MET A 46 -19.86 -9.73 -9.00
N PHE A 47 -20.13 -9.82 -10.30
CA PHE A 47 -21.48 -9.86 -10.86
C PHE A 47 -22.00 -11.30 -10.94
N ILE A 48 -22.65 -11.77 -9.86
CA ILE A 48 -23.23 -13.11 -9.77
C ILE A 48 -24.71 -13.01 -9.45
N ASN A 49 -25.53 -13.86 -10.08
CA ASN A 49 -26.97 -13.85 -9.83
C ASN A 49 -27.32 -14.54 -8.49
N GLU A 50 -28.46 -14.16 -7.92
CA GLU A 50 -28.87 -14.65 -6.60
C GLU A 50 -29.08 -16.18 -6.55
N ARG A 51 -29.51 -16.80 -7.66
CA ARG A 51 -29.69 -18.26 -7.75
C ARG A 51 -28.35 -18.99 -7.57
N THR A 52 -27.28 -18.48 -8.17
CA THR A 52 -25.92 -19.02 -8.01
C THR A 52 -25.43 -18.86 -6.58
N VAL A 53 -25.68 -17.71 -5.93
CA VAL A 53 -25.35 -17.50 -4.51
C VAL A 53 -26.11 -18.49 -3.61
N ARG A 54 -27.41 -18.74 -3.88
CA ARG A 54 -28.19 -19.76 -3.14
C ARG A 54 -27.60 -21.16 -3.29
N ASN A 55 -27.09 -21.52 -4.47
CA ASN A 55 -26.45 -22.82 -4.68
C ASN A 55 -25.15 -22.96 -3.86
N TYR A 56 -24.32 -21.91 -3.81
CA TYR A 56 -23.12 -21.92 -2.96
C TYR A 56 -23.46 -22.04 -1.48
N LEU A 57 -24.46 -21.29 -1.01
CA LEU A 57 -24.92 -21.39 0.38
C LEU A 57 -25.41 -22.79 0.71
N LYS A 58 -26.12 -23.45 -0.21
CA LYS A 58 -26.55 -24.85 -0.02
C LYS A 58 -25.36 -25.81 0.05
N SER A 59 -24.38 -25.66 -0.84
CA SER A 59 -23.12 -26.43 -0.79
C SER A 59 -22.39 -26.25 0.54
N PHE A 60 -22.31 -25.00 1.02
CA PHE A 60 -21.68 -24.69 2.29
C PHE A 60 -22.44 -25.25 3.50
N GLU A 61 -23.77 -25.34 3.44
CA GLU A 61 -24.57 -26.02 4.45
C GLU A 61 -24.28 -27.53 4.47
N GLU A 62 -24.18 -28.16 3.30
CA GLU A 62 -23.83 -29.59 3.14
C GLU A 62 -22.39 -29.88 3.63
N GLU A 63 -21.46 -28.94 3.42
CA GLU A 63 -20.06 -29.00 3.87
C GLU A 63 -19.87 -28.56 5.34
N GLY A 64 -20.92 -28.08 6.01
CA GLY A 64 -20.87 -27.61 7.40
C GLY A 64 -20.17 -26.26 7.63
N LEU A 65 -19.88 -25.50 6.57
CA LEU A 65 -19.20 -24.20 6.61
C LEU A 65 -20.14 -23.06 7.04
N VAL A 66 -21.45 -23.22 6.85
CA VAL A 66 -22.47 -22.23 7.25
C VAL A 66 -23.65 -22.91 7.92
N GLN A 67 -24.34 -22.18 8.79
CA GLN A 67 -25.53 -22.63 9.50
C GLN A 67 -26.77 -21.90 8.97
N SER A 68 -27.82 -22.65 8.69
CA SER A 68 -29.10 -22.12 8.22
C SER A 68 -29.99 -21.64 9.37
N HIS A 69 -30.57 -20.46 9.20
CA HIS A 69 -31.55 -19.85 10.11
C HIS A 69 -32.92 -19.67 9.44
N GLY A 70 -33.23 -20.54 8.47
CA GLY A 70 -34.49 -20.49 7.72
C GLY A 70 -34.64 -19.19 6.92
N LYS A 71 -35.73 -18.44 7.17
CA LYS A 71 -36.01 -17.17 6.48
C LYS A 71 -35.02 -16.05 6.84
N ASN A 72 -34.30 -16.18 7.95
CA ASN A 72 -33.36 -15.16 8.43
C ASN A 72 -32.01 -15.22 7.71
N GLY A 73 -31.74 -16.26 6.92
CA GLY A 73 -30.50 -16.39 6.15
C GLY A 73 -29.51 -17.37 6.76
N ARG A 74 -28.21 -17.15 6.54
CA ARG A 74 -27.13 -18.03 6.99
C ARG A 74 -26.09 -17.26 7.79
N SER A 75 -25.46 -17.92 8.74
CA SER A 75 -24.26 -17.45 9.45
C SER A 75 -23.09 -18.40 9.17
N ILE A 76 -21.87 -17.90 9.24
CA ILE A 76 -20.68 -18.75 9.14
C ILE A 76 -20.53 -19.60 10.42
N THR A 77 -20.07 -20.85 10.30
CA THR A 77 -19.72 -21.71 11.44
C THR A 77 -18.25 -21.54 11.82
N GLU A 78 -17.81 -22.12 12.94
CA GLU A 78 -16.37 -22.19 13.26
C GLU A 78 -15.58 -22.94 12.18
N LEU A 79 -16.16 -24.00 11.60
CA LEU A 79 -15.53 -24.75 10.50
C LEU A 79 -15.41 -23.87 9.25
N GLY A 80 -16.45 -23.12 8.91
CA GLY A 80 -16.42 -22.14 7.82
C GLY A 80 -15.41 -21.03 8.05
N LEU A 81 -15.26 -20.56 9.29
CA LEU A 81 -14.26 -19.56 9.64
C LEU A 81 -12.84 -20.12 9.51
N ARG A 82 -12.59 -21.36 9.95
CA ARG A 82 -11.31 -22.04 9.74
C ARG A 82 -11.01 -22.24 8.26
N GLU A 83 -12.00 -22.67 7.48
CA GLU A 83 -11.86 -22.84 6.03
C GLU A 83 -11.59 -21.51 5.33
N LEU A 84 -12.28 -20.44 5.71
CA LEU A 84 -12.01 -19.08 5.24
C LEU A 84 -10.58 -18.65 5.58
N VAL A 85 -10.12 -18.87 6.82
CA VAL A 85 -8.75 -18.55 7.24
C VAL A 85 -7.72 -19.37 6.45
N ASN A 86 -7.96 -20.66 6.23
CA ASN A 86 -7.07 -21.54 5.47
C ASN A 86 -7.02 -21.17 3.97
N SER A 87 -8.18 -20.96 3.35
CA SER A 87 -8.31 -20.52 1.97
C SER A 87 -7.68 -19.15 1.74
N LEU A 88 -7.88 -18.21 2.69
CA LEU A 88 -7.16 -16.94 2.69
C LEU A 88 -5.67 -17.16 2.93
N THR A 89 -5.23 -18.14 3.71
CA THR A 89 -3.80 -18.46 3.93
C THR A 89 -3.13 -18.99 2.65
N TYR A 90 -3.84 -19.77 1.84
CA TYR A 90 -3.37 -20.22 0.51
C TYR A 90 -3.42 -19.10 -0.54
N GLN A 91 -4.40 -18.17 -0.49
CA GLN A 91 -4.38 -16.93 -1.29
C GLN A 91 -3.36 -15.89 -0.79
N ARG A 92 -2.97 -15.95 0.49
CA ARG A 92 -1.96 -15.08 1.16
C ARG A 92 -0.51 -15.44 0.83
N LEU A 93 -0.25 -16.21 -0.22
CA LEU A 93 1.01 -16.09 -0.96
C LEU A 93 0.98 -14.92 -1.96
N ASP A 94 0.05 -13.97 -1.80
CA ASP A 94 0.18 -12.59 -2.28
C ASP A 94 1.37 -11.91 -1.57
N PHE A 95 2.59 -12.21 -2.01
CA PHE A 95 3.79 -11.54 -1.53
C PHE A 95 3.61 -10.03 -1.64
N VAL A 96 3.82 -9.33 -0.52
CA VAL A 96 3.81 -7.85 -0.45
C VAL A 96 4.64 -7.26 -1.59
N LEU A 97 5.78 -7.89 -1.87
CA LEU A 97 6.66 -7.56 -2.99
C LEU A 97 5.95 -7.62 -4.35
N THR A 98 5.24 -8.70 -4.68
CA THR A 98 4.53 -8.85 -5.96
C THR A 98 3.47 -7.77 -6.14
N ARG A 99 2.71 -7.48 -5.08
CA ARG A 99 1.72 -6.40 -5.10
C ARG A 99 2.39 -5.04 -5.34
N TYR A 100 3.49 -4.77 -4.65
CA TYR A 100 4.23 -3.51 -4.78
C TYR A 100 4.81 -3.33 -6.18
N LEU A 101 5.45 -4.37 -6.73
CA LEU A 101 5.99 -4.35 -8.08
C LEU A 101 4.88 -4.22 -9.13
N SER A 102 3.71 -4.81 -8.91
CA SER A 102 2.54 -4.66 -9.80
C SER A 102 2.01 -3.21 -9.81
N LEU A 103 1.96 -2.55 -8.64
CA LEU A 103 1.61 -1.14 -8.54
C LEU A 103 2.67 -0.25 -9.22
N ALA A 104 3.95 -0.48 -8.96
CA ALA A 104 5.05 0.24 -9.58
C ALA A 104 5.02 0.09 -11.11
N TYR A 105 4.83 -1.13 -11.62
CA TYR A 105 4.70 -1.40 -13.06
C TYR A 105 3.56 -0.60 -13.73
N SER A 106 2.48 -0.35 -12.99
CA SER A 106 1.29 0.35 -13.49
C SER A 106 1.40 1.88 -13.48
N VAL A 107 2.51 2.44 -12.96
CA VAL A 107 2.77 3.89 -12.95
C VAL A 107 2.92 4.39 -14.38
N THR A 108 2.17 5.43 -14.75
CA THR A 108 2.29 6.06 -16.07
C THR A 108 2.83 7.49 -16.03
N PHE A 109 3.11 8.01 -14.83
CA PHE A 109 3.67 9.34 -14.64
C PHE A 109 5.01 9.53 -15.35
N THR A 110 5.20 10.74 -15.91
CA THR A 110 6.49 11.16 -16.49
C THR A 110 6.85 12.55 -15.96
N PRO A 111 8.09 12.78 -15.46
CA PRO A 111 8.46 14.10 -14.93
C PRO A 111 8.34 15.20 -15.99
N ARG A 112 8.77 14.93 -17.24
CA ARG A 112 8.66 15.86 -18.38
C ARG A 112 7.28 16.48 -18.61
N SER A 113 6.21 15.69 -18.49
CA SER A 113 4.83 16.20 -18.70
C SER A 113 4.14 16.62 -17.41
N GLY A 114 4.66 16.21 -16.24
CA GLY A 114 3.99 16.38 -14.95
C GLY A 114 2.66 15.62 -14.85
N ARG A 115 2.39 14.67 -15.75
CA ARG A 115 1.09 14.00 -15.92
C ARG A 115 1.22 12.48 -15.90
N GLY A 116 0.10 11.80 -15.66
CA GLY A 116 0.00 10.34 -15.61
C GLY A 116 -0.35 9.79 -14.22
N ARG A 117 -0.41 8.47 -14.11
CA ARG A 117 -0.80 7.78 -12.87
C ARG A 117 0.39 7.56 -11.96
N VAL A 118 0.21 7.88 -10.67
CA VAL A 118 1.17 7.66 -9.58
C VAL A 118 0.57 6.70 -8.56
N VAL A 119 1.40 6.04 -7.76
CA VAL A 119 0.93 5.23 -6.63
C VAL A 119 0.69 6.16 -5.45
N ALA A 120 -0.46 6.04 -4.79
CA ALA A 120 -0.82 6.80 -3.60
C ALA A 120 -0.81 5.94 -2.33
N ASN A 121 -0.37 6.55 -1.24
CA ASN A 121 -0.72 6.13 0.13
C ASN A 121 -2.01 6.82 0.53
N VAL A 122 -2.83 6.16 1.35
CA VAL A 122 -4.09 6.70 1.87
C VAL A 122 -3.99 6.76 3.39
N THR A 123 -4.23 7.93 3.95
CA THR A 123 -4.37 8.15 5.39
C THR A 123 -5.78 8.62 5.69
N LEU A 124 -6.54 7.81 6.41
CA LEU A 124 -7.89 8.13 6.88
C LEU A 124 -7.82 8.65 8.32
N LEU A 125 -8.54 9.72 8.62
CA LEU A 125 -8.56 10.35 9.93
C LEU A 125 -9.90 11.00 10.23
N ASP A 126 -10.15 11.33 11.51
CA ASP A 126 -11.29 12.17 11.88
C ASP A 126 -11.18 13.54 11.19
N LYS A 127 -12.27 14.00 10.58
CA LYS A 127 -12.32 15.29 9.88
C LYS A 127 -11.91 16.48 10.76
N LYS A 128 -12.25 16.42 12.05
CA LYS A 128 -11.84 17.42 13.07
C LYS A 128 -10.33 17.59 13.23
N ASN A 129 -9.55 16.59 12.81
CA ASN A 129 -8.08 16.59 12.89
C ASN A 129 -7.41 17.01 11.58
N MET A 130 -8.18 17.34 10.53
CA MET A 130 -7.66 17.66 9.20
C MET A 130 -6.65 18.81 9.22
N ASP A 131 -6.98 19.93 9.87
CA ASP A 131 -6.08 21.10 9.92
C ASP A 131 -4.73 20.77 10.58
N LYS A 132 -4.76 20.02 11.67
CA LYS A 132 -3.54 19.54 12.35
C LYS A 132 -2.74 18.61 11.44
N ALA A 133 -3.41 17.73 10.70
CA ALA A 133 -2.73 16.81 9.79
C ALA A 133 -2.07 17.55 8.62
N LEU A 134 -2.75 18.54 8.06
CA LEU A 134 -2.21 19.38 7.00
C LEU A 134 -1.00 20.19 7.48
N ASP A 135 -1.02 20.75 8.68
CA ASP A 135 0.14 21.44 9.26
C ASP A 135 1.37 20.52 9.36
N VAL A 136 1.18 19.30 9.88
CA VAL A 136 2.25 18.30 9.94
C VAL A 136 2.78 17.96 8.55
N LEU A 137 1.90 17.73 7.56
CA LEU A 137 2.30 17.45 6.19
C LEU A 137 3.10 18.59 5.55
N LYS A 138 2.71 19.85 5.81
CA LYS A 138 3.48 21.02 5.35
C LYS A 138 4.89 21.04 5.96
N ARG A 139 5.01 20.78 7.25
CA ARG A 139 6.32 20.67 7.93
C ARG A 139 7.18 19.54 7.36
N LEU A 140 6.57 18.38 7.08
CA LEU A 140 7.26 17.26 6.42
C LEU A 140 7.71 17.62 5.00
N ASN A 141 6.89 18.34 4.23
CA ASN A 141 7.24 18.81 2.89
C ASN A 141 8.46 19.74 2.93
N GLN A 142 8.43 20.73 3.82
CA GLN A 142 9.53 21.69 4.02
C GLN A 142 10.83 20.99 4.45
N ALA A 143 10.71 19.94 5.27
CA ALA A 143 11.82 19.10 5.70
C ALA A 143 12.25 18.04 4.66
N ARG A 144 11.66 18.02 3.45
CA ARG A 144 11.98 17.07 2.37
C ARG A 144 11.70 15.59 2.72
N LEU A 145 10.75 15.36 3.61
CA LEU A 145 10.31 14.03 4.04
C LEU A 145 9.10 13.50 3.28
N LEU A 146 8.54 14.30 2.37
CA LEU A 146 7.51 13.87 1.43
C LEU A 146 8.12 13.63 0.06
N LEU A 147 7.60 12.61 -0.64
CA LEU A 147 8.05 12.29 -1.99
C LEU A 147 7.83 13.46 -2.95
N ALA A 148 6.60 13.95 -2.95
CA ALA A 148 6.12 14.97 -3.85
C ALA A 148 5.31 16.01 -3.05
N PRO A 149 5.33 17.28 -3.43
CA PRO A 149 4.62 18.35 -2.74
C PRO A 149 3.12 18.37 -3.07
N TYR A 150 2.51 17.21 -3.34
CA TYR A 150 1.11 17.10 -3.79
C TYR A 150 0.32 16.17 -2.89
N LEU A 151 -0.94 16.53 -2.67
CA LEU A 151 -1.91 15.71 -1.97
C LEU A 151 -3.28 15.76 -2.64
N LYS A 152 -4.11 14.76 -2.36
CA LYS A 152 -5.54 14.82 -2.65
C LYS A 152 -6.32 14.57 -1.37
N ILE A 153 -7.29 15.44 -1.09
CA ILE A 153 -8.25 15.23 -0.02
C ILE A 153 -9.50 14.61 -0.64
N VAL A 154 -10.03 13.59 0.02
CA VAL A 154 -11.35 13.01 -0.24
C VAL A 154 -12.16 13.26 1.03
N ASP A 155 -13.22 14.04 0.91
CA ASP A 155 -14.01 14.46 2.07
C ASP A 155 -15.03 13.39 2.47
N GLU A 156 -15.68 13.60 3.62
CA GLU A 156 -16.73 12.72 4.12
C GLU A 156 -17.83 12.50 3.08
N GLU A 157 -18.34 11.27 3.00
CA GLU A 157 -19.37 10.84 2.05
C GLU A 157 -18.97 10.95 0.57
N GLU A 158 -17.69 11.23 0.27
CA GLU A 158 -17.14 11.18 -1.09
C GLU A 158 -16.49 9.82 -1.42
N SER A 159 -16.38 9.54 -2.71
CA SER A 159 -15.61 8.41 -3.24
C SER A 159 -14.54 8.89 -4.21
N TYR A 160 -13.39 8.24 -4.19
CA TYR A 160 -12.37 8.41 -5.22
C TYR A 160 -11.67 7.09 -5.52
N GLU A 161 -11.63 6.72 -6.80
CA GLU A 161 -11.17 5.41 -7.27
C GLU A 161 -11.90 4.29 -6.49
N ASN A 162 -11.20 3.50 -5.68
CA ASN A 162 -11.74 2.41 -4.87
C ASN A 162 -11.90 2.76 -3.38
N ILE A 163 -11.83 4.06 -3.03
CA ILE A 163 -11.91 4.57 -1.65
C ILE A 163 -13.27 5.23 -1.47
N PHE A 164 -13.97 4.87 -0.40
CA PHE A 164 -15.16 5.58 0.10
C PHE A 164 -14.85 6.08 1.51
N VAL A 165 -15.16 7.34 1.79
CA VAL A 165 -14.93 7.96 3.09
C VAL A 165 -16.25 8.08 3.85
N GLU A 166 -16.32 7.51 5.04
CA GLU A 166 -17.51 7.56 5.87
C GLU A 166 -17.73 8.95 6.47
N LYS A 167 -18.98 9.21 6.88
CA LYS A 167 -19.36 10.45 7.56
C LYS A 167 -18.47 10.73 8.78
N GLY A 168 -18.02 11.97 8.94
CA GLY A 168 -17.15 12.40 10.03
C GLY A 168 -15.66 12.05 9.86
N LYS A 169 -15.28 11.34 8.79
CA LYS A 169 -13.89 11.05 8.43
C LYS A 169 -13.48 11.83 7.18
N SER A 170 -12.18 11.90 6.93
CA SER A 170 -11.61 12.41 5.68
C SER A 170 -10.36 11.62 5.34
N ALA A 171 -10.04 11.49 4.05
CA ALA A 171 -8.84 10.81 3.60
C ALA A 171 -7.85 11.77 2.93
N ILE A 172 -6.57 11.61 3.23
CA ILE A 172 -5.46 12.32 2.60
C ILE A 172 -4.66 11.31 1.78
N LEU A 173 -4.51 11.59 0.50
CA LEU A 173 -3.71 10.80 -0.42
C LEU A 173 -2.40 11.52 -0.70
N THR A 174 -1.28 10.82 -0.52
CA THR A 174 0.08 11.32 -0.80
C THR A 174 0.81 10.39 -1.76
N VAL A 175 1.76 10.93 -2.52
CA VAL A 175 2.50 10.12 -3.51
C VAL A 175 3.45 9.14 -2.81
N CYS A 176 3.41 7.87 -3.21
CA CYS A 176 4.23 6.78 -2.68
C CYS A 176 5.53 6.57 -3.47
N ASN A 177 6.62 6.13 -2.82
CA ASN A 177 7.92 5.90 -3.48
C ASN A 177 7.90 4.82 -4.56
N LEU A 178 6.89 3.93 -4.56
CA LEU A 178 6.66 3.02 -5.69
C LEU A 178 6.45 3.75 -7.01
N THR A 179 6.09 5.04 -6.95
CA THR A 179 6.06 5.91 -8.13
C THR A 179 7.45 6.09 -8.74
N ILE A 180 8.49 6.29 -7.93
CA ILE A 180 9.89 6.32 -8.42
C ILE A 180 10.26 4.95 -9.00
N ASP A 181 9.87 3.85 -8.33
CA ASP A 181 10.13 2.50 -8.83
C ASP A 181 9.50 2.28 -10.20
N GLY A 182 8.27 2.75 -10.40
CA GLY A 182 7.60 2.69 -11.70
C GLY A 182 8.29 3.52 -12.78
N ILE A 183 8.81 4.70 -12.45
CA ILE A 183 9.59 5.52 -13.39
C ILE A 183 10.89 4.81 -13.78
N PHE A 184 11.59 4.18 -12.81
CA PHE A 184 12.77 3.37 -13.09
C PHE A 184 12.46 2.20 -14.02
N ILE A 185 11.43 1.40 -13.69
CA ILE A 185 11.00 0.25 -14.50
C ILE A 185 10.67 0.69 -15.93
N ARG A 186 9.88 1.76 -16.11
CA ARG A 186 9.53 2.27 -17.45
C ARG A 186 10.70 2.87 -18.21
N SER A 187 11.71 3.32 -17.49
CA SER A 187 12.97 3.78 -18.07
C SER A 187 13.92 2.62 -18.39
N GLY A 188 13.49 1.37 -18.23
CA GLY A 188 14.31 0.18 -18.50
C GLY A 188 15.36 -0.09 -17.43
N ILE A 189 15.21 0.48 -16.23
CA ILE A 189 16.08 0.19 -15.09
C ILE A 189 15.44 -0.97 -14.31
N PRO A 190 16.08 -2.15 -14.24
CA PRO A 190 15.57 -3.25 -13.42
C PRO A 190 15.80 -2.91 -11.95
N LEU A 191 14.81 -3.27 -11.12
CA LEU A 191 14.75 -2.89 -9.72
C LEU A 191 14.65 -4.12 -8.82
N ILE A 192 15.48 -4.16 -7.78
CA ILE A 192 15.50 -5.22 -6.79
C ILE A 192 15.12 -4.61 -5.45
N LEU A 193 13.83 -4.65 -5.12
CA LEU A 193 13.32 -4.11 -3.86
C LEU A 193 13.60 -5.10 -2.72
N LYS A 194 14.54 -4.77 -1.81
CA LYS A 194 15.04 -5.72 -0.81
C LYS A 194 14.47 -5.49 0.58
N TYR A 195 14.55 -4.28 1.12
CA TYR A 195 14.21 -4.02 2.53
C TYR A 195 13.36 -2.79 2.75
N GLY A 196 12.47 -2.88 3.74
CA GLY A 196 11.95 -1.72 4.46
C GLY A 196 12.63 -1.66 5.83
N GLY A 197 13.03 -0.48 6.28
CA GLY A 197 13.69 -0.31 7.57
C GLY A 197 13.56 1.07 8.17
N LEU A 198 14.25 1.25 9.30
CA LEU A 198 14.35 2.51 10.01
C LEU A 198 15.77 3.07 9.88
N VAL A 199 15.89 4.32 9.47
CA VAL A 199 17.15 5.02 9.30
C VAL A 199 17.33 6.03 10.42
N GLN A 200 18.49 5.97 11.07
CA GLN A 200 18.91 6.98 12.02
C GLN A 200 19.40 8.23 11.28
N PHE A 201 18.86 9.39 11.66
CA PHE A 201 19.30 10.69 11.21
C PHE A 201 19.98 11.45 12.35
N VAL A 202 21.10 12.10 12.05
CA VAL A 202 21.81 13.00 12.95
C VAL A 202 22.13 14.28 12.20
N ASN A 203 21.76 15.43 12.76
CA ASN A 203 21.99 16.75 12.14
C ASN A 203 21.52 16.83 10.67
N LYS A 204 20.33 16.28 10.39
CA LYS A 204 19.68 16.19 9.08
C LYS A 204 20.33 15.24 8.07
N THR A 205 21.35 14.48 8.49
CA THR A 205 22.06 13.53 7.63
C THR A 205 21.67 12.09 7.98
N PRO A 206 21.31 11.23 7.00
CA PRO A 206 21.10 9.81 7.25
C PRO A 206 22.43 9.12 7.57
N VAL A 207 22.46 8.33 8.64
CA VAL A 207 23.67 7.68 9.14
C VAL A 207 23.71 6.20 8.78
N ARG A 208 22.67 5.45 9.19
CA ARG A 208 22.57 4.00 8.98
C ARG A 208 21.15 3.49 9.19
N PHE A 209 20.86 2.32 8.63
CA PHE A 209 19.71 1.53 9.07
C PHE A 209 19.98 0.94 10.46
N ILE A 210 18.98 1.05 11.33
CA ILE A 210 19.00 0.47 12.69
C ILE A 210 18.06 -0.72 12.83
N GLU A 211 17.07 -0.83 11.93
CA GLU A 211 16.11 -1.94 11.86
C GLU A 211 15.81 -2.23 10.39
N LEU A 212 15.66 -3.51 10.05
CA LEU A 212 15.45 -3.97 8.68
C LEU A 212 14.51 -5.18 8.64
N MET A 213 13.64 -5.19 7.62
CA MET A 213 12.80 -6.32 7.29
C MET A 213 12.79 -6.51 5.77
N SER A 214 12.95 -7.75 5.33
CA SER A 214 12.90 -8.13 3.91
C SER A 214 11.50 -7.97 3.33
N TYR A 215 11.42 -7.50 2.09
CA TYR A 215 10.20 -7.58 1.28
C TYR A 215 10.01 -8.98 0.67
N GLU A 216 11.09 -9.74 0.48
CA GLU A 216 11.01 -11.15 0.09
C GLU A 216 10.56 -12.00 1.29
N GLY A 217 9.70 -12.98 1.05
CA GLY A 217 9.28 -13.92 2.08
C GLY A 217 8.27 -13.38 3.08
N THR A 218 7.85 -12.10 2.98
CA THR A 218 6.89 -11.49 3.91
C THR A 218 5.50 -11.33 3.31
N THR A 219 4.49 -11.59 4.14
CA THR A 219 3.07 -11.31 3.88
C THR A 219 2.60 -10.01 4.54
N VAL A 220 3.47 -9.36 5.33
CA VAL A 220 3.17 -8.12 6.05
C VAL A 220 4.07 -6.99 5.54
N PRO A 221 3.51 -5.80 5.22
CA PRO A 221 4.29 -4.62 4.86
C PRO A 221 5.33 -4.24 5.94
N PRO A 222 6.64 -4.37 5.69
CA PRO A 222 7.70 -4.10 6.66
C PRO A 222 7.58 -2.78 7.41
N LEU A 223 7.32 -1.69 6.68
CA LEU A 223 7.33 -0.33 7.23
C LEU A 223 6.06 0.00 8.02
N GLU A 224 4.95 -0.67 7.74
CA GLU A 224 3.75 -0.55 8.56
C GLU A 224 3.99 -1.15 9.95
N VAL A 225 4.70 -2.29 10.03
CA VAL A 225 5.06 -2.93 11.33
C VAL A 225 5.82 -1.97 12.23
N PHE A 226 6.86 -1.30 11.71
CA PHE A 226 7.63 -0.34 12.49
C PHE A 226 6.81 0.89 12.92
N THR A 227 5.92 1.35 12.04
CA THR A 227 5.04 2.48 12.30
C THR A 227 4.01 2.15 13.41
N TYR A 228 3.39 0.97 13.35
CA TYR A 228 2.44 0.52 14.38
C TYR A 228 3.09 0.30 15.75
N ARG A 229 4.38 -0.08 15.76
CA ARG A 229 5.17 -0.23 16.99
C ARG A 229 5.71 1.09 17.54
N ASN A 230 5.37 2.23 16.95
CA ASN A 230 5.84 3.57 17.33
C ASN A 230 7.38 3.66 17.45
N MET A 231 8.10 3.03 16.51
CA MET A 231 9.57 2.95 16.53
C MET A 231 10.25 4.14 15.82
N THR A 232 9.49 5.15 15.41
CA THR A 232 9.98 6.35 14.71
C THR A 232 10.12 7.54 15.68
N SER A 233 10.89 8.54 15.28
CA SER A 233 10.99 9.82 16.00
C SER A 233 11.10 10.99 15.01
N ILE A 234 10.12 11.05 14.10
CA ILE A 234 10.04 12.02 13.03
C ILE A 234 9.78 13.43 13.57
N ILE A 235 8.98 13.58 14.62
CA ILE A 235 8.75 14.88 15.26
C ILE A 235 10.04 15.41 15.91
N SER A 236 10.84 14.53 16.52
CA SER A 236 12.19 14.90 16.99
C SER A 236 13.07 15.38 15.84
N TYR A 237 13.04 14.67 14.70
CA TYR A 237 13.79 15.08 13.51
C TYR A 237 13.34 16.44 12.99
N LEU A 238 12.04 16.71 12.92
CA LEU A 238 11.52 18.01 12.49
C LEU A 238 11.99 19.16 13.39
N ASN A 239 12.15 18.90 14.69
CA ASN A 239 12.53 19.93 15.66
C ASN A 239 14.05 20.12 15.78
N THR A 240 14.83 19.05 15.65
CA THR A 240 16.27 19.05 15.99
C THR A 240 17.19 18.65 14.84
N GLY A 241 16.63 18.10 13.75
CA GLY A 241 17.38 17.42 12.69
C GLY A 241 17.83 16.01 13.04
N THR A 242 17.52 15.49 14.24
CA THR A 242 17.94 14.17 14.71
C THR A 242 16.72 13.32 15.07
N GLY A 243 16.68 12.09 14.57
CA GLY A 243 15.56 11.18 14.79
C GLY A 243 15.66 9.89 13.98
N ILE A 244 14.57 9.12 13.98
CA ILE A 244 14.46 7.82 13.30
C ILE A 244 13.32 7.92 12.29
N ILE A 245 13.64 7.67 11.01
CA ILE A 245 12.71 7.85 9.89
C ILE A 245 12.63 6.55 9.08
N PRO A 246 11.43 6.09 8.69
CA PRO A 246 11.29 4.90 7.84
C PRO A 246 11.82 5.17 6.43
N ALA A 247 12.53 4.20 5.87
CA ALA A 247 13.03 4.23 4.50
C ALA A 247 12.94 2.86 3.84
N ASN A 248 12.82 2.86 2.52
CA ASN A 248 13.00 1.66 1.72
C ASN A 248 14.45 1.58 1.22
N TYR A 249 14.84 0.38 0.85
CA TYR A 249 16.12 0.07 0.24
C TYR A 249 15.91 -0.85 -0.96
N ARG A 250 16.48 -0.46 -2.09
CA ARG A 250 16.51 -1.24 -3.32
C ARG A 250 17.90 -1.25 -3.92
N GLU A 251 18.12 -2.18 -4.85
CA GLU A 251 19.32 -2.23 -5.67
C GLU A 251 18.96 -2.10 -7.16
N ILE A 252 19.89 -1.52 -7.92
CA ILE A 252 19.86 -1.45 -9.39
C ILE A 252 21.21 -1.95 -9.93
N PRO A 253 21.31 -2.38 -11.21
CA PRO A 253 22.60 -2.65 -11.84
C PRO A 253 23.45 -1.38 -11.90
N LYS A 254 24.77 -1.53 -11.77
CA LYS A 254 25.71 -0.40 -11.82
C LYS A 254 25.64 0.38 -13.14
N GLU A 255 25.33 -0.30 -14.24
CA GLU A 255 25.20 0.31 -15.58
C GLU A 255 23.99 1.26 -15.67
N ALA A 256 23.04 1.17 -14.72
CA ALA A 256 21.88 2.03 -14.65
C ALA A 256 22.09 3.25 -13.72
N LEU A 257 23.25 3.39 -13.08
CA LEU A 257 23.53 4.43 -12.08
C LEU A 257 23.28 5.84 -12.63
N ASP A 258 23.98 6.23 -13.70
CA ASP A 258 23.85 7.56 -14.30
C ASP A 258 22.41 7.88 -14.72
N LYS A 259 21.69 6.86 -15.22
CA LYS A 259 20.30 7.00 -15.63
C LYS A 259 19.37 7.19 -14.42
N ALA A 260 19.60 6.47 -13.33
CA ALA A 260 18.84 6.61 -12.10
C ALA A 260 19.07 8.01 -11.48
N GLU A 261 20.31 8.48 -11.44
CA GLU A 261 20.64 9.83 -10.97
C GLU A 261 19.98 10.92 -11.83
N SER A 262 20.03 10.76 -13.16
CA SER A 262 19.35 11.68 -14.09
C SER A 262 17.85 11.75 -13.83
N ILE A 263 17.17 10.62 -13.57
CA ILE A 263 15.73 10.57 -13.27
C ILE A 263 15.43 11.27 -11.94
N LEU A 264 16.22 11.01 -10.90
CA LEU A 264 16.05 11.65 -9.60
C LEU A 264 16.30 13.17 -9.70
N SER A 265 17.26 13.60 -10.52
CA SER A 265 17.52 15.01 -10.82
C SER A 265 16.35 15.67 -11.55
N GLU A 266 15.77 15.00 -12.56
CA GLU A 266 14.58 15.47 -13.28
C GLU A 266 13.39 15.66 -12.32
N LEU A 267 13.15 14.69 -11.43
CA LEU A 267 12.14 14.77 -10.38
C LEU A 267 12.40 15.94 -9.41
N SER A 268 13.65 16.12 -8.97
CA SER A 268 14.04 17.23 -8.09
C SER A 268 13.78 18.60 -8.75
N SER A 269 14.01 18.71 -10.06
CA SER A 269 13.80 19.95 -10.84
C SER A 269 12.32 20.38 -10.88
N ILE A 270 11.39 19.43 -10.80
CA ILE A 270 9.94 19.68 -10.72
C ILE A 270 9.41 19.71 -9.27
N GLY A 271 10.31 19.74 -8.28
CA GLY A 271 9.98 19.92 -6.87
C GLY A 271 9.82 18.64 -6.04
N TRP A 272 10.07 17.45 -6.60
CA TRP A 272 10.06 16.18 -5.85
C TRP A 272 11.41 15.99 -5.17
N LYS A 273 11.60 16.65 -4.02
CA LYS A 273 12.90 16.81 -3.35
C LYS A 273 13.10 15.85 -2.18
N VAL A 274 12.49 14.67 -2.22
CA VAL A 274 12.59 13.67 -1.15
C VAL A 274 14.04 13.33 -0.84
N ILE A 275 14.34 13.13 0.44
CA ILE A 275 15.66 12.63 0.83
C ILE A 275 15.84 11.21 0.26
N SER A 276 16.85 11.08 -0.59
CA SER A 276 17.33 9.82 -1.14
C SER A 276 18.85 9.76 -1.09
N VAL A 277 19.40 8.58 -0.85
CA VAL A 277 20.85 8.31 -0.91
C VAL A 277 21.08 7.23 -1.95
N ILE A 278 21.99 7.48 -2.88
CA ILE A 278 22.47 6.50 -3.85
C ILE A 278 23.92 6.16 -3.50
N GLY A 279 24.22 4.86 -3.45
CA GLY A 279 25.57 4.37 -3.17
C GLY A 279 26.36 4.17 -4.46
N HIS A 280 27.68 4.20 -4.34
CA HIS A 280 28.56 3.75 -5.41
C HIS A 280 28.41 2.23 -5.65
N PRO A 281 28.80 1.74 -6.85
CA PRO A 281 28.74 0.32 -7.14
C PRO A 281 29.48 -0.51 -6.09
N GLU A 282 28.82 -1.56 -5.59
CA GLU A 282 29.38 -2.56 -4.67
C GLU A 282 29.82 -2.02 -3.29
N GLU A 283 29.56 -0.73 -3.00
CA GLU A 283 29.83 -0.12 -1.70
C GLU A 283 28.62 -0.22 -0.77
N PRO A 284 28.80 -0.54 0.53
CA PRO A 284 27.70 -0.54 1.48
C PRO A 284 27.00 0.83 1.58
N LEU A 285 25.67 0.83 1.53
CA LEU A 285 24.86 2.04 1.66
C LEU A 285 24.14 2.05 3.00
N LEU A 286 24.41 3.05 3.84
CA LEU A 286 23.79 3.21 5.16
C LEU A 286 23.89 1.94 6.04
N GLY A 287 25.02 1.24 5.94
CA GLY A 287 25.30 0.00 6.69
C GLY A 287 24.73 -1.28 6.05
N ILE A 288 24.06 -1.20 4.89
CA ILE A 288 23.57 -2.37 4.17
C ILE A 288 24.58 -2.78 3.09
N PRO A 289 25.03 -4.04 3.03
CA PRO A 289 25.88 -4.52 1.95
C PRO A 289 25.12 -4.54 0.62
N VAL A 290 25.78 -4.10 -0.45
CA VAL A 290 25.26 -4.11 -1.82
C VAL A 290 25.75 -5.36 -2.55
N GLY A 291 24.89 -5.96 -3.38
CA GLY A 291 25.28 -7.10 -4.21
C GLY A 291 26.32 -6.76 -5.27
N VAL A 292 27.13 -7.74 -5.68
CA VAL A 292 28.12 -7.58 -6.76
C VAL A 292 27.46 -7.07 -8.04
N GLY A 293 28.08 -6.10 -8.71
CA GLY A 293 27.58 -5.46 -9.93
C GLY A 293 26.38 -4.52 -9.73
N ARG A 294 26.06 -4.12 -8.49
CA ARG A 294 24.86 -3.32 -8.18
C ARG A 294 25.21 -2.03 -7.43
N CYS A 295 24.26 -1.11 -7.41
CA CYS A 295 24.26 0.08 -6.56
C CYS A 295 23.04 0.04 -5.63
N GLY A 296 23.22 0.42 -4.37
CA GLY A 296 22.12 0.61 -3.43
C GLY A 296 21.44 1.96 -3.64
N ILE A 297 20.12 2.02 -3.43
CA ILE A 297 19.35 3.26 -3.35
C ILE A 297 18.42 3.17 -2.15
N SER A 298 18.48 4.17 -1.27
CA SER A 298 17.54 4.34 -0.17
C SER A 298 16.72 5.61 -0.34
N ILE A 299 15.42 5.52 -0.11
CA ILE A 299 14.50 6.67 -0.19
C ILE A 299 13.61 6.67 1.06
N ILE A 300 13.41 7.84 1.66
CA ILE A 300 12.46 8.03 2.76
C ILE A 300 11.07 7.54 2.35
N SER A 301 10.45 6.79 3.25
CA SER A 301 9.22 6.07 2.98
C SER A 301 7.99 6.96 2.89
N GLY A 302 7.07 6.60 1.99
CA GLY A 302 5.73 7.16 1.90
C GLY A 302 4.85 6.94 3.14
N VAL A 303 5.28 6.12 4.13
CA VAL A 303 4.61 6.00 5.43
C VAL A 303 5.04 7.07 6.45
N THR A 304 6.06 7.88 6.14
CA THR A 304 6.53 8.97 7.01
C THR A 304 5.43 9.96 7.43
N PRO A 305 4.52 10.41 6.52
CA PRO A 305 3.32 11.16 6.90
C PRO A 305 2.56 10.55 8.07
N THR A 306 2.20 9.28 7.91
CA THR A 306 1.42 8.52 8.87
C THR A 306 2.10 8.42 10.21
N ALA A 307 3.37 8.02 10.20
CA ALA A 307 4.15 7.84 11.41
C ALA A 307 4.25 9.16 12.19
N ALA A 308 4.47 10.28 11.50
CA ALA A 308 4.50 11.60 12.14
C ALA A 308 3.15 12.01 12.73
N LEU A 309 2.03 11.73 12.05
CA LEU A 309 0.69 12.01 12.58
C LEU A 309 0.41 11.19 13.84
N ARG A 310 0.81 9.92 13.85
CA ARG A 310 0.69 9.04 15.03
C ARG A 310 1.56 9.51 16.20
N GLU A 311 2.79 9.94 15.93
CA GLU A 311 3.68 10.53 16.96
C GLU A 311 3.06 11.79 17.60
N MET A 312 2.24 12.54 16.85
CA MET A 312 1.48 13.68 17.35
C MET A 312 0.19 13.30 18.12
N GLY A 313 -0.08 12.00 18.29
CA GLY A 313 -1.25 11.49 18.98
C GLY A 313 -2.54 11.51 18.15
N LEU A 314 -2.46 11.66 16.83
CA LEU A 314 -3.63 11.56 15.96
C LEU A 314 -3.95 10.09 15.69
N ASP A 315 -5.23 9.75 15.84
CA ASP A 315 -5.77 8.45 15.43
C ASP A 315 -5.98 8.43 13.91
N VAL A 316 -5.18 7.62 13.22
CA VAL A 316 -5.15 7.53 11.76
C VAL A 316 -5.05 6.08 11.31
N ASP A 317 -5.85 5.72 10.31
CA ASP A 317 -5.82 4.43 9.62
C ASP A 317 -5.08 4.59 8.30
N VAL A 318 -4.19 3.66 7.98
CA VAL A 318 -3.28 3.82 6.85
C VAL A 318 -3.21 2.61 5.96
N PHE A 319 -3.22 2.90 4.67
CA PHE A 319 -3.07 1.93 3.61
C PHE A 319 -1.94 2.42 2.71
N ALA A 320 -0.75 1.83 2.85
CA ALA A 320 0.46 2.32 2.20
C ALA A 320 1.34 1.17 1.68
N PRO A 321 1.40 0.96 0.36
CA PRO A 321 0.69 1.61 -0.74
C PRO A 321 -0.76 1.11 -0.88
N HIS A 322 -1.62 1.91 -1.51
CA HIS A 322 -3.02 1.54 -1.72
C HIS A 322 -3.42 1.42 -3.19
N CYS A 323 -3.48 2.53 -3.92
CA CYS A 323 -4.11 2.62 -5.24
C CYS A 323 -3.31 3.49 -6.23
N LEU A 324 -3.72 3.47 -7.49
CA LEU A 324 -3.24 4.39 -8.52
C LEU A 324 -4.15 5.61 -8.57
N VAL A 325 -3.56 6.80 -8.66
CA VAL A 325 -4.28 8.05 -8.80
C VAL A 325 -3.70 8.85 -9.95
N LYS A 326 -4.52 9.70 -10.58
CA LYS A 326 -4.04 10.65 -11.58
C LYS A 326 -3.30 11.78 -10.87
N MET A 327 -2.09 12.08 -11.30
CA MET A 327 -1.31 13.20 -10.76
C MET A 327 -2.09 14.52 -10.88
N GLU A 328 -2.86 14.64 -11.94
CA GLU A 328 -3.69 15.79 -12.28
C GLU A 328 -4.83 16.05 -11.29
N ASP A 329 -5.25 15.00 -10.56
CA ASP A 329 -6.30 15.12 -9.53
C ASP A 329 -5.72 15.51 -8.16
N MET A 330 -4.39 15.59 -8.05
CA MET A 330 -3.68 15.98 -6.84
C MET A 330 -3.34 17.48 -6.87
N LYS A 331 -3.54 18.15 -5.74
CA LYS A 331 -3.26 19.58 -5.55
C LYS A 331 -1.89 19.76 -4.91
N LEU A 332 -1.18 20.81 -5.33
CA LEU A 332 0.04 21.24 -4.67
C LEU A 332 -0.29 21.65 -3.23
N MET A 333 0.55 21.26 -2.27
CA MET A 333 0.46 21.72 -0.89
C MET A 333 0.90 23.18 -0.81
N GLU A 334 -0.05 24.06 -0.50
CA GLU A 334 0.19 25.50 -0.23
C GLU A 334 0.72 25.75 1.18
#